data_AF-F3FXX5-F1
#
_entry.id   AF-F3FXX5-F1
#
_cell.length_a   1.000
_cell.length_b   1.000
_cell.length_c   1.000
_cell.angle_alpha   90.00
_cell.angle_beta   90.00
_cell.angle_gamma   90.00
#
_symmetry.space_group_name_H-M   'P 1'
#
loop_
_entity.id
_entity.type
_entity.pdbx_description
1 polymer ?
#
loop_
_entity_poly.entity_id
_entity_poly.type
_entity_poly.pdbx_seq_one_letter_code
_entity_poly.pdbx_strand_id
1 'polypeptide(L)' 'ELGEIETRLLEHEAVREAIVLALDTPSGKQLAGYLVSDVAGQGDEHQAQLRESLKSHLKT' A
#
# COMPACT_ATOMS: atom_id res chain seq x y z
N GLU A 1 -14.32 0.54 -1.53
CA GLU A 1 -14.08 -0.45 -2.62
C GLU A 1 -12.58 -0.58 -2.91
N LEU A 2 -12.11 -1.49 -3.80
CA LEU A 2 -10.66 -1.58 -4.11
C LEU A 2 -10.12 -0.27 -4.70
N GLY A 3 -10.85 0.34 -5.63
CA GLY A 3 -10.47 1.62 -6.24
C GLY A 3 -10.42 2.80 -5.25
N GLU A 4 -11.19 2.73 -4.16
CA GLU A 4 -11.13 3.73 -3.09
C GLU A 4 -9.84 3.61 -2.28
N ILE A 5 -9.39 2.38 -2.01
CA ILE A 5 -8.11 2.12 -1.35
C ILE A 5 -6.96 2.57 -2.26
N GLU A 6 -7.03 2.29 -3.56
CA GLU A 6 -6.06 2.77 -4.55
C GLU A 6 -5.99 4.30 -4.57
N THR A 7 -7.16 4.96 -4.62
CA THR A 7 -7.26 6.42 -4.60
C THR A 7 -6.63 7.00 -3.34
N ARG A 8 -6.94 6.46 -2.16
CA ARG A 8 -6.32 6.88 -0.90
C ARG A 8 -4.82 6.61 -0.86
N LEU A 9 -4.35 5.47 -1.37
CA LEU A 9 -2.90 5.20 -1.44
C LEU A 9 -2.17 6.24 -2.31
N LEU A 10 -2.78 6.67 -3.42
CA LEU A 10 -2.24 7.69 -4.32
C LEU A 10 -2.25 9.11 -3.73
N GLU A 11 -3.00 9.38 -2.66
CA GLU A 11 -2.97 10.66 -1.94
C GLU A 11 -1.72 10.80 -1.05
N HIS A 12 -1.01 9.71 -0.76
CA HIS A 12 0.21 9.74 0.04
C HIS A 12 1.43 10.09 -0.84
N GLU A 13 2.18 11.12 -0.46
CA GLU A 13 3.27 11.72 -1.26
C GLU A 13 4.35 10.73 -1.76
N ALA A 14 4.63 9.69 -0.97
CA ALA A 14 5.62 8.68 -1.30
C ALA A 14 5.15 7.62 -2.31
N VAL A 15 3.86 7.61 -2.69
CA VAL A 15 3.27 6.61 -3.60
C VAL A 15 3.02 7.24 -4.95
N ARG A 16 3.64 6.67 -5.99
CA ARG A 16 3.53 7.18 -7.36
C ARG A 16 2.48 6.44 -8.19
N GLU A 17 2.35 5.14 -7.95
CA GLU A 17 1.36 4.25 -8.58
C GLU A 17 0.91 3.23 -7.54
N ALA A 18 -0.37 2.84 -7.57
CA ALA A 18 -0.93 1.86 -6.66
C ALA A 18 -1.98 0.99 -7.38
N ILE A 19 -1.94 -0.32 -7.13
CA ILE A 19 -3.02 -1.24 -7.49
C ILE A 19 -3.29 -2.19 -6.32
N VAL A 20 -4.56 -2.50 -6.08
CA VAL A 20 -5.00 -3.36 -4.99
C VAL A 20 -5.75 -4.56 -5.54
N LEU A 21 -5.28 -5.75 -5.20
CA LEU A 21 -5.89 -7.01 -5.59
C LEU A 21 -6.55 -7.67 -4.38
N ALA A 22 -7.73 -8.27 -4.60
CA ALA A 22 -8.28 -9.24 -3.67
C ALA A 22 -7.75 -10.64 -4.03
N LEU A 23 -6.91 -11.19 -3.17
CA LEU A 23 -6.32 -12.51 -3.34
C LEU A 23 -7.06 -13.53 -2.47
N ASP A 24 -7.36 -14.69 -3.04
CA ASP A 24 -7.82 -15.85 -2.27
C ASP A 24 -6.59 -16.58 -1.70
N THR A 25 -6.47 -16.62 -0.36
CA THR A 25 -5.36 -17.31 0.33
C THR A 25 -5.90 -18.43 1.22
N PRO A 26 -5.05 -19.36 1.72
CA PRO A 26 -5.49 -20.41 2.64
C PRO A 26 -6.18 -19.89 3.90
N SER A 27 -5.91 -18.64 4.29
CA SER A 27 -6.53 -17.93 5.41
C SER A 27 -7.79 -17.14 5.04
N GLY A 28 -8.26 -17.22 3.80
CA GLY A 28 -9.40 -16.47 3.27
C GLY A 28 -9.00 -15.33 2.32
N LYS A 29 -9.97 -14.46 1.99
CA LYS A 29 -9.72 -13.31 1.12
C LYS A 29 -8.84 -12.28 1.82
N GLN A 30 -7.77 -11.84 1.16
CA GLN A 30 -6.85 -10.81 1.63
C GLN A 30 -6.65 -9.75 0.55
N LEU A 31 -6.35 -8.52 0.97
CA LEU A 31 -5.99 -7.44 0.06
C LEU A 31 -4.47 -7.34 -0.05
N ALA A 32 -3.97 -7.26 -1.28
CA ALA A 32 -2.55 -7.03 -1.58
C ALA A 32 -2.40 -5.74 -2.37
N GLY A 33 -1.64 -4.79 -1.83
CA GLY A 33 -1.28 -3.54 -2.50
C GLY A 33 0.10 -3.63 -3.13
N TYR A 34 0.19 -3.33 -4.43
CA TYR A 34 1.45 -3.18 -5.15
C TYR A 34 1.68 -1.72 -5.43
N LEU A 35 2.84 -1.20 -5.02
CA LEU A 35 3.14 0.22 -5.00
C LEU A 35 4.42 0.51 -5.78
N VAL A 36 4.41 1.61 -6.53
CA VAL A 36 5.65 2.22 -7.04
C VAL A 36 6.01 3.39 -6.13
N SER A 37 7.20 3.36 -5.57
CA SER A 37 7.71 4.38 -4.63
C SER A 37 9.23 4.46 -4.71
N ASP A 38 9.78 5.66 -4.61
CA ASP A 38 11.23 5.86 -4.52
C ASP A 38 11.82 5.26 -3.24
N VAL A 39 10.97 5.02 -2.21
CA VAL A 39 11.34 4.34 -0.97
C VAL A 39 11.63 2.85 -1.17
N ALA A 40 11.14 2.24 -2.26
CA ALA A 40 11.35 0.82 -2.52
C ALA A 40 12.84 0.43 -2.60
N GLY A 41 13.69 1.35 -3.07
CA GLY A 41 15.15 1.16 -3.16
C GLY A 41 15.94 1.54 -1.90
N GLN A 42 15.29 2.03 -0.85
CA GLN A 42 15.96 2.65 0.31
C GLN A 42 16.22 1.68 1.49
N GLY A 43 16.01 0.39 1.28
CA GLY A 43 16.24 -0.66 2.28
C GLY A 43 15.08 -0.90 3.24
N ASP A 44 15.17 -1.98 4.01
CA ASP A 44 14.05 -2.55 4.77
C ASP A 44 13.47 -1.60 5.83
N GLU A 45 14.31 -0.78 6.47
CA GLU A 45 13.87 0.16 7.51
C GLU A 45 12.97 1.25 6.93
N HIS A 46 13.39 1.91 5.84
CA HIS A 46 12.57 2.92 5.17
C HIS A 46 11.29 2.32 4.59
N GLN A 47 11.36 1.10 4.04
CA GLN A 47 10.16 0.40 3.57
C GLN A 47 9.19 0.06 4.72
N ALA A 48 9.71 -0.32 5.90
CA ALA A 48 8.87 -0.58 7.07
C ALA A 48 8.19 0.70 7.57
N GLN A 49 8.91 1.81 7.63
CA GLN A 49 8.36 3.12 7.98
C GLN A 49 7.26 3.56 7.01
N LEU A 50 7.48 3.41 5.69
CA LEU A 50 6.46 3.70 4.69
C LEU A 50 5.22 2.82 4.88
N ARG A 51 5.39 1.51 5.12
CA ARG A 51 4.27 0.59 5.38
C ARG A 51 3.41 1.05 6.57
N GLU A 52 4.03 1.49 7.67
CA GLU A 52 3.28 1.99 8.82
C GLU A 52 2.59 3.34 8.53
N SER A 53 3.25 4.25 7.81
CA SER A 53 2.64 5.52 7.37
C SER A 53 1.38 5.28 6.53
N LEU A 54 1.46 4.38 5.54
CA LEU A 54 0.34 4.03 4.67
C LEU A 54 -0.81 3.37 5.43
N LYS A 55 -0.50 2.49 6.40
CA LYS A 55 -1.53 1.90 7.29
C LYS A 55 -2.25 2.98 8.09
N SER A 56 -1.54 4.00 8.56
CA SER A 56 -2.17 5.13 9.26
C SER A 56 -3.02 5.96 8.31
N HIS A 57 -2.50 6.25 7.11
CA HIS A 57 -3.19 7.03 6.08
C HIS A 57 -4.55 6.41 5.69
N LEU A 58 -4.58 5.09 5.48
CA LEU A 58 -5.79 4.35 5.12
C LEU A 58 -6.87 4.27 6.23
N LYS A 59 -6.53 4.61 7.48
CA LYS A 59 -7.49 4.61 8.59
C LYS A 59 -8.30 5.92 8.70
N THR A 60 -7.98 6.91 7.86
CA THR A 60 -8.52 8.28 7.92
C THR A 60 -9.53 8.52 6.81
#